data_AF-A0A8T7F9B4-F1
#
_entry.id   AF-A0A8T7F9B4-F1
#
_cell.length_a   1.000
_cell.length_b   1.000
_cell.length_c   1.000
_cell.angle_alpha   90.00
_cell.angle_beta   90.00
_cell.angle_gamma   90.00
#
_symmetry.space_group_name_H-M   'P 1'
#
loop_
_entity.id
_entity.type
_entity.pdbx_description
1 polymer ?
#
loop_
_entity_poly.entity_id
_entity_poly.type
_entity_poly.pdbx_seq_one_letter_code
_entity_poly.pdbx_strand_id
1 'polypeptide(L)'
;MEAMKFRTRVGPDGILQLEMPDELWGQEIEAIVVLQPVLIPRSEMSRSEWLKFIDETSGSLADDPIERDDQGEHEIRDEIV
;
A
#
# COMPACT_ATOMS: atom_id res chain seq x y z
N MET A 1 -32.81 -11.04 8.55
CA MET A 1 -31.81 -10.58 7.58
C MET A 1 -30.84 -9.73 8.34
N GLU A 2 -29.64 -10.26 8.60
CA GLU A 2 -28.60 -9.57 9.36
C GLU A 2 -27.49 -9.19 8.38
N ALA A 3 -27.12 -7.90 8.34
CA ALA A 3 -26.17 -7.39 7.37
C ALA A 3 -24.80 -7.20 8.03
N MET A 4 -23.82 -8.00 7.62
CA MET A 4 -22.44 -7.89 8.08
C MET A 4 -21.63 -7.03 7.08
N LYS A 5 -21.00 -5.95 7.56
CA LYS A 5 -20.13 -5.09 6.75
C LYS A 5 -18.67 -5.32 7.12
N PHE A 6 -17.89 -5.83 6.17
CA PHE A 6 -16.45 -6.02 6.30
C PHE A 6 -15.72 -5.27 5.19
N ARG A 7 -14.51 -4.78 5.47
CA ARG A 7 -13.63 -4.14 4.49
C ARG A 7 -12.41 -5.04 4.32
N THR A 8 -12.28 -5.62 3.14
CA THR A 8 -11.17 -6.51 2.80
C THR A 8 -10.59 -6.14 1.43
N ARG A 9 -9.41 -6.67 1.11
CA ARG A 9 -8.74 -6.47 -0.18
C ARG A 9 -8.74 -7.79 -0.93
N VAL A 10 -9.05 -7.73 -2.21
CA VAL A 10 -8.92 -8.89 -3.11
C VAL A 10 -7.44 -9.25 -3.21
N GLY A 11 -7.12 -10.53 -3.02
CA GLY A 11 -5.75 -11.04 -3.11
C GLY A 11 -5.13 -10.82 -4.48
N PRO A 12 -3.79 -10.92 -4.61
CA PRO A 12 -3.11 -10.82 -5.90
C PRO A 12 -3.50 -11.93 -6.88
N ASP A 13 -4.08 -13.02 -6.38
CA ASP A 13 -4.67 -14.13 -7.11
C ASP A 13 -6.12 -13.87 -7.58
N GLY A 14 -6.71 -12.73 -7.21
CA GLY A 14 -8.10 -12.39 -7.52
C GLY A 14 -9.13 -12.97 -6.56
N ILE A 15 -8.71 -13.56 -5.43
CA ILE A 15 -9.62 -14.23 -4.48
C ILE A 15 -10.05 -13.27 -3.35
N LEU A 16 -11.34 -13.33 -3.02
CA LEU A 16 -11.94 -12.66 -1.86
C LEU A 16 -12.21 -13.71 -0.76
N GLN A 17 -11.39 -13.74 0.28
CA GLN A 17 -11.54 -14.69 1.40
C GLN A 17 -12.52 -14.15 2.45
N LEU A 18 -13.51 -14.97 2.82
CA LEU A 18 -14.47 -14.71 3.87
C LEU A 18 -14.34 -15.79 4.94
N GLU A 19 -14.02 -15.38 6.17
CA GLU A 19 -13.91 -16.28 7.31
C GLU A 19 -15.14 -16.10 8.21
N MET A 20 -15.88 -17.18 8.41
CA MET A 20 -17.04 -17.20 9.30
C MET A 20 -16.58 -17.53 10.72
N PRO A 21 -17.17 -16.89 11.74
CA PRO A 21 -16.82 -17.21 13.11
C PRO A 21 -17.42 -18.56 13.54
N ASP A 22 -16.81 -19.18 14.54
CA ASP A 22 -17.11 -20.56 14.96
C ASP A 22 -18.56 -20.74 15.44
N GLU A 23 -19.23 -19.67 15.88
CA GLU A 23 -20.63 -19.76 16.33
C GLU A 23 -21.60 -20.17 15.21
N LEU A 24 -21.18 -19.99 13.95
CA LEU A 24 -21.97 -20.32 12.76
C LEU A 24 -21.72 -21.76 12.25
N TRP A 25 -20.91 -22.54 12.96
CA TRP A 25 -20.55 -23.90 12.55
C TRP A 25 -21.77 -24.80 12.35
N GLY A 26 -21.80 -25.52 11.22
CA GLY A 26 -22.83 -26.50 10.89
C GLY A 26 -24.20 -25.92 10.55
N GLN A 27 -24.32 -24.60 10.44
CA GLN A 27 -25.55 -23.92 10.05
C GLN A 27 -25.60 -23.75 8.52
N GLU A 28 -26.79 -23.92 7.95
CA GLU A 28 -27.05 -23.58 6.54
C GLU A 28 -27.33 -22.07 6.43
N ILE A 29 -26.52 -21.37 5.64
CA ILE A 29 -26.53 -19.90 5.57
C ILE A 29 -26.74 -19.47 4.11
N GLU A 30 -27.77 -18.67 3.88
CA GLU A 30 -27.97 -17.93 2.64
C GLU A 30 -27.29 -16.56 2.75
N ALA A 31 -26.30 -16.30 1.91
CA ALA A 31 -25.50 -15.08 1.94
C ALA A 31 -25.66 -14.25 0.65
N ILE A 32 -25.76 -12.93 0.82
CA ILE A 32 -25.77 -11.97 -0.29
C ILE A 32 -24.51 -11.11 -0.19
N VAL A 33 -23.69 -11.12 -1.23
CA VAL A 33 -22.45 -10.32 -1.29
C VAL A 33 -22.67 -9.11 -2.19
N VAL A 34 -22.49 -7.91 -1.64
CA VAL A 34 -22.54 -6.66 -2.41
C VAL A 34 -21.13 -6.09 -2.51
N LEU A 35 -20.58 -6.04 -3.72
CA LEU A 35 -19.25 -5.49 -3.98
C LEU A 35 -19.36 -4.00 -4.26
N GLN A 36 -18.83 -3.18 -3.34
CA GLN A 36 -18.66 -1.75 -3.57
C GLN A 36 -17.17 -1.43 -3.73
N PRO A 37 -16.71 -1.01 -4.92
CA PRO A 37 -15.34 -0.59 -5.11
C PRO A 37 -15.03 0.57 -4.15
N VAL A 38 -14.06 0.36 -3.27
CA VAL A 38 -13.55 1.46 -2.45
C VAL A 38 -12.48 2.14 -3.30
N LEU A 39 -12.84 3.28 -3.88
CA LEU A 39 -11.85 4.21 -4.39
C LEU A 39 -11.01 4.66 -3.18
N ILE A 40 -9.87 4.01 -2.98
CA ILE A 40 -8.84 4.57 -2.12
C ILE A 40 -8.36 5.77 -2.92
N PRO A 41 -8.59 7.02 -2.49
CA PRO A 41 -7.86 8.11 -3.09
C PRO A 41 -6.40 7.75 -2.85
N ARG A 42 -5.67 7.43 -3.92
CA ARG A 42 -4.23 7.66 -3.87
C ARG A 42 -4.16 9.14 -3.47
N SER A 43 -3.53 9.44 -2.34
CA SER A 43 -3.09 10.79 -2.07
C SER A 43 -2.01 11.06 -3.13
N GLU A 44 -2.44 11.29 -4.36
CA GLU A 44 -1.63 11.89 -5.38
C GLU A 44 -1.48 13.31 -4.88
N MET A 45 -0.36 13.52 -4.17
CA MET A 45 0.07 14.84 -3.79
C MET A 45 0.05 15.68 -5.06
N SER A 46 -0.76 16.74 -5.07
CA SER A 46 -0.80 17.64 -6.20
C SER A 46 0.60 18.20 -6.44
N ARG A 47 0.89 18.61 -7.68
CA ARG A 47 2.19 19.20 -8.02
C ARG A 47 2.55 20.37 -7.08
N SER A 48 1.56 21.14 -6.63
CA SER A 48 1.74 22.25 -5.70
C SER A 48 2.13 21.77 -4.30
N GLU A 49 1.47 20.74 -3.78
CA GLU A 49 1.81 20.13 -2.49
C GLU A 49 3.21 19.50 -2.52
N TRP A 50 3.59 18.89 -3.65
CA TRP A 50 4.93 18.35 -3.85
C TRP A 50 6.01 19.43 -3.85
N LEU A 51 5.78 20.53 -4.58
CA LEU A 51 6.71 21.66 -4.58
C LEU A 51 6.85 22.27 -3.19
N LYS A 52 5.75 22.38 -2.45
CA LYS A 52 5.77 22.84 -1.06
C LYS A 52 6.58 21.90 -0.16
N PHE A 53 6.40 20.58 -0.28
CA PHE A 53 7.19 19.60 0.47
C PHE A 53 8.69 19.76 0.19
N ILE A 54 9.08 19.93 -1.08
CA ILE A 54 10.50 20.15 -1.44
C ILE A 54 11.04 21.45 -0.85
N ASP A 55 10.29 22.56 -0.92
CA ASP A 55 10.70 23.84 -0.33
C ASP A 55 10.91 23.73 1.19
N GLU A 56 10.02 23.01 1.89
CA GLU A 56 10.07 22.82 3.34
C GLU A 56 11.16 21.82 3.80
N THR A 57 11.56 20.88 2.95
CA THR A 57 12.50 19.80 3.34
C THR A 57 13.89 19.91 2.73
N SER A 58 14.07 20.77 1.72
CA SER A 58 15.37 21.05 1.12
C SER A 58 16.35 21.57 2.18
N GLY A 59 17.50 20.92 2.30
CA GLY A 59 18.51 21.29 3.29
C GLY A 59 18.24 20.81 4.72
N SER A 60 17.24 19.95 4.95
CA SER A 60 16.97 19.34 6.27
C SER A 60 18.14 18.53 6.86
N LEU A 61 19.13 18.16 6.03
CA LEU A 61 20.37 17.49 6.43
C LEU A 61 21.60 18.41 6.33
N ALA A 62 21.42 19.73 6.34
CA ALA A 62 22.55 20.68 6.23
C ALA A 62 23.52 20.59 7.41
N ASP A 63 23.01 20.28 8.61
CA ASP A 63 23.80 20.15 9.84
C ASP A 63 24.39 18.74 10.04
N ASP A 64 23.95 17.76 9.24
CA ASP A 64 24.44 16.38 9.25
C ASP A 64 24.62 15.90 7.79
N PRO A 65 25.68 16.37 7.11
CA PRO A 65 25.90 16.06 5.71
C PRO A 65 26.03 14.55 5.48
N ILE A 66 25.35 14.03 4.46
CA ILE A 66 25.46 12.63 4.09
C ILE A 66 26.91 12.31 3.69
N GLU A 67 27.60 11.55 4.53
CA GLU A 67 28.93 11.03 4.23
C GLU A 67 28.80 9.88 3.21
N ARG A 68 29.63 9.93 2.16
CA ARG A 68 29.71 8.83 1.18
C ARG A 68 30.89 7.95 1.56
N ASP A 69 30.59 6.76 2.07
CA ASP A 69 31.59 5.73 2.28
C ASP A 69 32.24 5.28 0.96
N ASP A 70 33.41 4.65 1.09
CA ASP A 70 34.14 4.06 -0.02
C ASP A 70 33.22 3.16 -0.84
N GLN A 71 32.92 3.63 -2.05
CA GLN A 71 32.23 2.86 -3.07
C GLN A 71 33.26 1.84 -3.57
N GLY A 72 33.30 0.67 -2.94
CA GLY A 72 34.22 -0.42 -3.28
C GLY A 72 34.22 -0.72 -4.79
N GLU A 73 35.20 -1.48 -5.25
CA GLU A 73 35.24 -1.82 -6.67
C GLU A 73 34.02 -2.65 -7.06
N HIS A 74 33.22 -2.15 -7.99
CA HIS A 74 32.23 -2.98 -8.67
C HIS A 74 33.00 -4.07 -9.43
N GLU A 75 32.82 -5.34 -9.06
CA GLU A 75 33.54 -6.43 -9.72
C GLU A 75 33.25 -6.46 -11.23
N ILE A 76 32.03 -6.11 -11.65
CA ILE A 76 31.57 -6.03 -13.05
C ILE A 76 30.43 -5.01 -13.13
N ARG A 77 30.43 -4.11 -14.12
CA ARG A 77 29.26 -3.27 -14.44
C ARG A 77 28.38 -4.03 -15.44
N ASP A 78 27.08 -4.09 -15.19
CA ASP A 78 26.12 -4.64 -16.14
C ASP A 78 26.18 -3.89 -17.48
N GLU A 79 26.02 -4.60 -18.59
CA GLU A 79 25.86 -3.97 -19.90
C GLU A 79 24.62 -3.09 -19.91
N ILE A 80 24.76 -1.89 -20.46
CA ILE A 80 23.62 -1.00 -20.72
C ILE A 80 22.85 -1.60 -21.90
N VAL A 81 21.67 -2.17 -21.61
CA VAL A 81 20.72 -2.70 -22.61
C VAL A 81 19.85 -1.59 -23.16
#